data_AF-G8RX93-F1
#
_entry.id   AF-G8RX93-F1
#
_cell.length_a   1.000
_cell.length_b   1.000
_cell.length_c   1.000
_cell.angle_alpha   90.00
_cell.angle_beta   90.00
_cell.angle_gamma   90.00
#
_symmetry.space_group_name_H-M   'P 1'
#
loop_
_entity.id
_entity.type
_entity.pdbx_description
1 polymer ?
#
loop_
_entity_poly.entity_id
_entity_poly.type
_entity_poly.pdbx_seq_one_letter_code
_entity_poly.pdbx_strand_id
1 'polypeptide(L)'
;MVPRGMRGKMMKLRRVLGEGEVHEADIEAMDLGPKDGITFRVDADVEDGDEVTDTLPNGKTKTMRLHDVHVLQSPFGDNLDHTGAKYTVIPARAVPSTPTPVTLPGLHPLISQASGSQVAVRHFDDAVSSACQAVEDRVQALTGYPKNNKNAPLSGKPLMSLVFSPQAPMLDITSDNVGEVQKADEVEGYMYLFMGVAQALRNPRSHGPRLRTSEPEAMEMLATASLLMRALDRAESRLPQPRHKPPMQQLPRGIGSASARAARPKR
;
A
#
# COMPACT_ATOMS: atom_id res chain seq x y z
N MET A 1 -29.94 -6.96 -39.43
CA MET A 1 -29.27 -7.42 -40.66
C MET A 1 -27.79 -7.54 -40.33
N VAL A 2 -27.31 -8.73 -40.01
CA VAL A 2 -25.90 -8.97 -39.66
C VAL A 2 -25.10 -8.94 -40.98
N PRO A 3 -24.11 -8.05 -41.15
CA PRO A 3 -23.31 -8.01 -42.37
C PRO A 3 -22.57 -9.33 -42.59
N ARG A 4 -22.73 -9.93 -43.78
CA ARG A 4 -22.00 -11.14 -44.20
C ARG A 4 -20.48 -10.88 -44.10
N GLY A 5 -19.77 -11.65 -43.26
CA GLY A 5 -18.32 -11.83 -43.38
C GLY A 5 -17.44 -11.55 -42.16
N MET A 6 -17.97 -11.11 -41.01
CA MET A 6 -17.17 -10.99 -39.78
C MET A 6 -17.31 -12.26 -38.92
N ARG A 7 -16.19 -12.96 -38.70
CA ARG A 7 -16.08 -14.08 -37.76
C ARG A 7 -16.08 -13.54 -36.34
N GLY A 8 -16.68 -14.26 -35.40
CA GLY A 8 -16.63 -13.90 -33.99
C GLY A 8 -15.19 -13.81 -33.50
N LYS A 9 -14.97 -13.02 -32.45
CA LYS A 9 -13.67 -12.86 -31.83
C LYS A 9 -13.58 -13.76 -30.61
N MET A 10 -12.43 -14.40 -30.41
CA MET A 10 -12.16 -15.10 -29.15
C MET A 10 -11.97 -14.08 -28.03
N MET A 11 -12.82 -14.19 -27.02
CA MET A 11 -12.83 -13.42 -25.79
C MET A 11 -12.69 -14.38 -24.60
N LYS A 12 -12.43 -13.86 -23.40
CA LYS A 12 -12.40 -14.68 -22.17
C LYS A 12 -13.65 -14.47 -21.35
N LEU A 13 -14.38 -15.54 -21.07
CA LEU A 13 -15.50 -15.56 -20.14
C LEU A 13 -14.99 -15.98 -18.75
N ARG A 14 -15.47 -15.28 -17.72
CA ARG A 14 -15.20 -15.57 -16.31
C ARG A 14 -16.53 -15.60 -15.54
N ARG A 15 -16.85 -16.74 -14.93
CA ARG A 15 -18.00 -16.94 -14.04
C ARG A 15 -17.52 -17.06 -12.59
N VAL A 16 -18.13 -16.31 -11.68
CA VAL A 16 -17.84 -16.36 -10.24
C VAL A 16 -18.99 -17.06 -9.54
N LEU A 17 -18.75 -18.28 -9.04
CA LEU A 17 -19.75 -19.08 -8.33
C LEU A 17 -19.80 -18.68 -6.84
N GLY A 18 -20.91 -19.00 -6.17
CA GLY A 18 -21.24 -18.54 -4.82
C GLY A 18 -20.23 -18.86 -3.71
N GLU A 19 -19.29 -19.78 -3.94
CA GLU A 19 -18.22 -20.14 -2.99
C GLU A 19 -16.86 -19.47 -3.31
N GLY A 20 -16.82 -18.53 -4.27
CA GLY A 20 -15.58 -17.88 -4.71
C GLY A 20 -14.77 -18.72 -5.71
N GLU A 21 -15.32 -19.87 -6.15
CA GLU A 21 -14.79 -20.64 -7.27
C GLU A 21 -14.97 -19.85 -8.57
N VAL A 22 -13.89 -19.74 -9.34
CA VAL A 22 -13.84 -18.97 -10.59
C VAL A 22 -13.66 -19.94 -11.74
N HIS A 23 -14.61 -19.93 -12.68
CA HIS A 23 -14.50 -20.67 -13.92
C HIS A 23 -14.10 -19.72 -15.05
N GLU A 24 -13.03 -20.04 -15.78
CA GLU A 24 -12.56 -19.28 -16.94
C GLU A 24 -12.63 -20.15 -18.20
N ALA A 25 -13.19 -19.60 -19.27
CA ALA A 25 -13.29 -20.27 -20.56
C ALA A 25 -13.03 -19.28 -21.70
N ASP A 26 -12.44 -19.77 -22.79
CA ASP A 26 -12.38 -19.01 -24.04
C ASP A 26 -13.72 -19.11 -24.76
N ILE A 27 -14.29 -17.99 -25.17
CA ILE A 27 -15.60 -17.91 -25.81
C ILE A 27 -15.53 -17.12 -27.11
N GLU A 28 -16.21 -17.60 -28.15
CA GLU A 28 -16.38 -16.85 -29.40
C GLU A 28 -17.57 -15.89 -29.25
N ALA A 29 -17.30 -14.59 -29.34
CA ALA A 29 -18.30 -13.56 -29.18
C ALA A 29 -18.11 -12.41 -30.17
N MET A 30 -19.19 -11.69 -30.46
CA MET A 30 -19.18 -10.47 -31.28
C MET A 30 -19.85 -9.33 -30.50
N ASP A 31 -19.04 -8.36 -30.10
CA ASP A 31 -19.49 -7.10 -29.50
C ASP A 31 -20.02 -6.18 -30.60
N LEU A 32 -21.34 -5.93 -30.58
CA LEU A 32 -22.05 -5.02 -31.49
C LEU A 32 -22.12 -3.59 -30.93
N GLY A 33 -21.49 -3.35 -29.77
CA GLY A 33 -21.45 -2.07 -29.09
C GLY A 33 -22.56 -1.89 -28.05
N PRO A 34 -22.52 -0.80 -27.27
CA PRO A 34 -23.38 -0.63 -26.09
C PRO A 34 -24.88 -0.59 -26.39
N LYS A 35 -25.25 -0.18 -27.61
CA LYS A 35 -26.65 -0.10 -28.03
C LYS A 35 -27.21 -1.48 -28.36
N ASP A 36 -26.46 -2.27 -29.13
CA ASP A 36 -26.94 -3.52 -29.71
C ASP A 36 -26.56 -4.73 -28.83
N GLY A 37 -25.52 -4.62 -28.02
CA GLY A 37 -25.11 -5.63 -27.03
C GLY A 37 -23.98 -6.51 -27.56
N ILE A 38 -23.86 -7.70 -26.98
CA ILE A 38 -22.90 -8.73 -27.40
C ILE A 38 -23.66 -9.99 -27.80
N THR A 39 -23.13 -10.69 -28.79
CA THR A 39 -23.73 -11.93 -29.33
C THR A 39 -22.75 -13.08 -29.26
N PHE A 40 -23.26 -14.27 -28.98
CA PHE A 40 -22.52 -15.52 -28.84
C PHE A 40 -23.16 -16.58 -29.75
N ARG A 41 -22.47 -17.71 -29.90
CA ARG A 41 -23.07 -18.90 -30.52
C ARG A 41 -24.29 -19.36 -29.72
N VAL A 42 -25.26 -19.95 -30.40
CA VAL A 42 -26.51 -20.43 -29.77
C VAL A 42 -26.27 -21.47 -28.67
N ASP A 43 -25.18 -22.23 -28.79
CA ASP A 43 -24.76 -23.28 -27.86
C ASP A 43 -23.77 -22.79 -26.78
N ALA A 44 -23.50 -21.48 -26.73
CA ALA A 44 -22.57 -20.91 -25.76
C ALA A 44 -23.17 -20.93 -24.34
N ASP A 45 -22.42 -21.51 -23.39
CA ASP A 45 -22.74 -21.47 -21.97
C ASP A 45 -22.42 -20.08 -21.40
N VAL A 46 -23.44 -19.24 -21.33
CA VAL A 46 -23.39 -17.85 -20.87
C VAL A 46 -24.59 -17.56 -19.99
N GLU A 47 -24.34 -16.91 -18.85
CA GLU A 47 -25.36 -16.57 -17.85
C GLU A 47 -25.30 -15.09 -17.45
N ASP A 48 -26.40 -14.60 -16.87
CA ASP A 48 -26.46 -13.27 -16.29
C ASP A 48 -25.43 -13.14 -15.16
N GLY A 49 -24.62 -12.08 -15.21
CA GLY A 49 -23.54 -11.82 -14.25
C GLY A 49 -22.16 -12.31 -14.70
N ASP A 50 -22.06 -13.07 -15.79
CA ASP A 50 -20.76 -13.47 -16.36
C ASP A 50 -19.93 -12.25 -16.79
N GLU A 51 -18.61 -12.35 -16.67
CA GLU A 51 -17.66 -11.31 -17.07
C GLU A 51 -16.93 -11.73 -18.35
N VAL A 52 -17.13 -10.99 -19.44
CA VAL A 52 -16.43 -11.20 -20.72
C VAL A 52 -15.35 -10.14 -20.90
N THR A 53 -14.12 -10.57 -21.12
CA THR A 53 -12.97 -9.69 -21.36
C THR A 53 -12.58 -9.70 -22.83
N ASP A 54 -12.64 -8.52 -23.46
CA ASP A 54 -12.17 -8.28 -24.83
C ASP A 54 -10.84 -7.52 -24.85
N THR A 55 -9.88 -7.97 -25.68
CA THR A 55 -8.59 -7.31 -25.89
C THR A 55 -8.66 -6.41 -27.12
N LEU A 56 -8.75 -5.10 -26.93
CA LEU A 56 -8.90 -4.13 -28.01
C LEU A 56 -7.62 -4.02 -28.86
N PRO A 57 -7.70 -3.51 -30.12
CA PRO A 57 -6.53 -3.37 -31.00
C PRO A 57 -5.40 -2.49 -30.44
N ASN A 58 -5.68 -1.64 -29.46
CA ASN A 58 -4.70 -0.80 -28.76
C ASN A 58 -4.00 -1.53 -27.59
N GLY A 59 -4.23 -2.83 -27.40
CA GLY A 59 -3.67 -3.65 -26.33
C GLY A 59 -4.35 -3.49 -24.97
N LYS A 60 -5.36 -2.62 -24.84
CA LYS A 60 -6.15 -2.48 -23.61
C LYS A 60 -7.21 -3.57 -23.51
N THR A 61 -7.54 -3.98 -22.30
CA THR A 61 -8.66 -4.90 -22.04
C THR A 61 -9.92 -4.13 -21.67
N LYS A 62 -11.06 -4.60 -22.17
CA LYS A 62 -12.40 -4.14 -21.83
C LYS A 62 -13.14 -5.30 -21.18
N THR A 63 -13.45 -5.19 -19.89
CA THR A 63 -14.25 -6.19 -19.17
C THR A 63 -15.71 -5.77 -19.16
N MET A 64 -16.59 -6.67 -19.54
CA MET A 64 -18.02 -6.47 -19.72
C MET A 64 -18.75 -7.47 -18.83
N ARG A 65 -19.59 -6.99 -17.91
CA ARG A 65 -20.49 -7.84 -17.13
C ARG A 65 -21.82 -7.98 -17.85
N LEU A 66 -22.20 -9.21 -18.16
CA LEU A 66 -23.41 -9.52 -18.90
C LEU A 66 -24.66 -9.40 -18.02
N HIS A 67 -25.75 -8.99 -18.64
CA HIS A 67 -27.11 -8.99 -18.09
C HIS A 67 -28.11 -9.08 -19.27
N ASP A 68 -29.35 -9.47 -18.99
CA ASP A 68 -30.38 -9.67 -20.03
C ASP A 68 -29.92 -10.68 -21.11
N VAL A 69 -29.37 -11.83 -20.67
CA VAL A 69 -28.97 -12.93 -21.55
C VAL A 69 -30.21 -13.67 -22.07
N HIS A 70 -30.37 -13.72 -23.39
CA HIS A 70 -31.49 -14.39 -24.07
C HIS A 70 -31.02 -15.21 -25.27
N VAL A 71 -31.51 -16.45 -25.35
CA VAL A 71 -31.33 -17.29 -26.55
C VAL A 71 -32.41 -16.92 -27.56
N LEU A 72 -31.99 -16.44 -28.72
CA LEU A 72 -32.87 -16.07 -29.83
C LEU A 72 -32.86 -17.19 -30.87
N GLN A 73 -33.97 -17.91 -30.97
CA GLN A 73 -34.19 -18.96 -31.97
C GLN A 73 -35.22 -18.50 -32.99
N SER A 74 -34.92 -18.67 -34.27
CA SER A 74 -35.83 -18.30 -35.35
C SER A 74 -36.90 -19.39 -35.54
N PRO A 75 -38.20 -19.09 -35.39
CA PRO A 75 -39.27 -20.10 -35.47
C PRO A 75 -39.45 -20.73 -36.86
N PHE A 76 -38.75 -20.22 -37.89
CA PHE A 76 -38.87 -20.66 -39.27
C PHE A 76 -37.56 -21.21 -39.88
N GLY A 77 -36.57 -21.58 -39.05
CA GLY A 77 -35.41 -22.39 -39.50
C GLY A 77 -34.35 -21.65 -40.33
N ASP A 78 -34.34 -20.32 -40.33
CA ASP A 78 -33.21 -19.56 -40.86
C ASP A 78 -32.03 -19.57 -39.86
N ASN A 79 -30.81 -19.66 -40.40
CA ASN A 79 -29.53 -19.90 -39.72
C ASN A 79 -29.01 -18.70 -38.88
N LEU A 80 -29.91 -18.03 -38.16
CA LEU A 80 -29.67 -16.80 -37.38
C LEU A 80 -29.76 -17.02 -35.86
N ASP A 81 -29.80 -18.27 -35.41
CA ASP A 81 -29.87 -18.58 -33.98
C ASP A 81 -28.60 -18.11 -33.27
N HIS A 82 -28.78 -17.33 -32.20
CA HIS A 82 -27.68 -16.81 -31.40
C HIS A 82 -28.12 -16.52 -29.97
N THR A 83 -27.16 -16.49 -29.06
CA THR A 83 -27.38 -16.00 -27.69
C THR A 83 -26.99 -14.53 -27.65
N GLY A 84 -27.93 -13.65 -27.32
CA GLY A 84 -27.70 -12.22 -27.18
C GLY A 84 -27.65 -11.82 -25.71
N ALA A 85 -26.81 -10.84 -25.36
CA ALA A 85 -26.77 -10.27 -24.02
C ALA A 85 -26.55 -8.76 -24.07
N LYS A 86 -27.09 -8.05 -23.08
CA LYS A 86 -26.63 -6.69 -22.74
C LYS A 86 -25.47 -6.78 -21.76
N TYR A 87 -24.75 -5.67 -21.62
CA TYR A 87 -23.60 -5.64 -20.73
C TYR A 87 -23.37 -4.25 -20.14
N THR A 88 -22.77 -4.24 -18.96
CA THR A 88 -22.15 -3.05 -18.37
C THR A 88 -20.64 -3.17 -18.44
N VAL A 89 -19.95 -2.10 -18.83
CA VAL A 89 -18.48 -2.10 -18.83
C VAL A 89 -18.02 -1.95 -17.40
N ILE A 90 -17.35 -2.97 -16.86
CA ILE A 90 -16.66 -2.83 -15.59
C ILE A 90 -15.40 -2.01 -15.89
N PRO A 91 -15.24 -0.80 -15.32
CA PRO A 91 -13.97 -0.11 -15.43
C PRO A 91 -12.92 -1.06 -14.88
N ALA A 92 -11.93 -1.42 -15.69
CA ALA A 92 -10.82 -2.24 -15.23
C ALA A 92 -10.35 -1.61 -13.93
N ARG A 93 -10.56 -2.32 -12.80
CA ARG A 93 -9.93 -1.93 -11.55
C ARG A 93 -8.47 -1.86 -11.95
N ALA A 94 -7.91 -0.65 -11.96
CA ALA A 94 -6.48 -0.50 -12.11
C ALA A 94 -5.94 -1.39 -11.01
N VAL A 95 -5.48 -2.59 -11.35
CA VAL A 95 -4.63 -3.35 -10.46
C VAL A 95 -3.52 -2.34 -10.25
N PRO A 96 -3.35 -1.79 -9.04
CA PRO A 96 -2.18 -0.97 -8.81
C PRO A 96 -1.04 -1.92 -9.15
N SER A 97 -0.40 -1.71 -10.30
CA SER A 97 0.87 -2.32 -10.59
C SER A 97 1.69 -1.90 -9.40
N THR A 98 1.95 -2.82 -8.48
CA THR A 98 2.84 -2.56 -7.36
C THR A 98 4.08 -1.99 -8.01
N PRO A 99 4.35 -0.68 -7.85
CA PRO A 99 5.44 -0.08 -8.57
C PRO A 99 6.66 -0.90 -8.18
N THR A 100 7.37 -1.43 -9.18
CA THR A 100 8.63 -2.14 -8.93
C THR A 100 9.41 -1.29 -7.95
N PRO A 101 9.84 -1.82 -6.78
CA PRO A 101 10.48 -1.00 -5.76
C PRO A 101 11.67 -0.28 -6.37
N VAL A 102 11.52 1.01 -6.66
CA VAL A 102 12.58 1.82 -7.24
C VAL A 102 13.48 2.19 -6.09
N THR A 103 14.67 1.60 -6.09
CA THR A 103 15.71 1.97 -5.13
C THR A 103 16.39 3.24 -5.65
N LEU A 104 16.47 4.27 -4.80
CA LEU A 104 17.19 5.52 -5.03
C LEU A 104 18.55 5.41 -4.33
N PRO A 105 19.64 5.13 -5.06
CA PRO A 105 20.96 4.94 -4.45
C PRO A 105 21.39 6.19 -3.66
N GLY A 106 22.03 5.97 -2.51
CA GLY A 106 22.54 7.06 -1.64
C GLY A 106 21.53 7.62 -0.64
N LEU A 107 20.22 7.44 -0.85
CA LEU A 107 19.20 7.81 0.12
C LEU A 107 19.03 6.75 1.22
N HIS A 108 18.49 7.17 2.37
CA HIS A 108 18.10 6.25 3.43
C HIS A 108 17.04 5.24 2.91
N PRO A 109 17.13 3.94 3.24
CA PRO A 109 16.26 2.90 2.67
C PRO A 109 14.76 3.21 2.79
N LEU A 110 14.30 3.70 3.95
CA LEU A 110 12.90 4.07 4.15
C LEU A 110 12.44 5.25 3.28
N ILE A 111 13.34 6.20 2.97
CA ILE A 111 13.00 7.30 2.06
C ILE A 111 12.92 6.77 0.64
N SER A 112 13.90 5.97 0.23
CA SER A 112 13.87 5.32 -1.08
C SER A 112 12.60 4.49 -1.28
N GLN A 113 12.17 3.75 -0.26
CA GLN A 113 10.95 2.96 -0.32
C GLN A 113 9.69 3.84 -0.41
N ALA A 114 9.66 4.93 0.36
CA ALA A 114 8.49 5.81 0.42
C ALA A 114 8.31 6.66 -0.85
N SER A 115 9.40 7.05 -1.53
CA SER A 115 9.36 8.04 -2.61
C SER A 115 9.82 7.54 -3.99
N GLY A 116 10.50 6.38 -4.06
CA GLY A 116 11.18 5.92 -5.27
C GLY A 116 10.25 5.78 -6.48
N SER A 117 9.05 5.24 -6.29
CA SER A 117 8.08 5.07 -7.38
C SER A 117 7.61 6.41 -7.95
N GLN A 118 7.42 7.42 -7.11
CA GLN A 118 6.98 8.75 -7.55
C GLN A 118 8.10 9.50 -8.27
N VAL A 119 9.35 9.35 -7.82
CA VAL A 119 10.52 9.87 -8.53
C VAL A 119 10.62 9.27 -9.92
N ALA A 120 10.45 7.95 -10.06
CA ALA A 120 10.54 7.25 -11.36
C ALA A 120 9.53 7.77 -12.40
N VAL A 121 8.33 8.19 -11.96
CA VAL A 121 7.29 8.78 -12.84
C VAL A 121 7.28 10.31 -12.81
N ARG A 122 8.30 10.95 -12.22
CA ARG A 122 8.47 12.41 -12.15
C ARG A 122 7.37 13.16 -11.40
N HIS A 123 6.75 12.49 -10.44
CA HIS A 123 5.77 13.07 -9.51
C HIS A 123 6.49 13.61 -8.27
N PHE A 124 7.28 14.67 -8.44
CA PHE A 124 8.21 15.14 -7.42
C PHE A 124 7.54 15.70 -6.15
N ASP A 125 6.42 16.42 -6.28
CA ASP A 125 5.66 16.90 -5.11
C ASP A 125 5.17 15.74 -4.24
N ASP A 126 4.63 14.68 -4.89
CA ASP A 126 4.15 13.48 -4.19
C ASP A 126 5.29 12.70 -3.54
N ALA A 127 6.44 12.63 -4.22
CA ALA A 127 7.66 11.99 -3.72
C ALA A 127 8.15 12.67 -2.43
N VAL A 128 8.23 14.00 -2.42
CA VAL A 128 8.65 14.77 -1.24
C VAL A 128 7.62 14.66 -0.12
N SER A 129 6.33 14.74 -0.42
CA SER A 129 5.28 14.56 0.59
C SER A 129 5.36 13.18 1.26
N SER A 130 5.56 12.12 0.47
CA SER A 130 5.64 10.75 0.97
C SER A 130 6.89 10.51 1.81
N ALA A 131 8.04 11.06 1.40
CA ALA A 131 9.26 11.01 2.18
C ALA A 131 9.12 11.73 3.53
N CYS A 132 8.52 12.93 3.55
CA CYS A 132 8.29 13.66 4.80
C CYS A 132 7.29 12.95 5.71
N GLN A 133 6.26 12.33 5.14
CA GLN A 133 5.32 11.50 5.90
C GLN A 133 6.03 10.31 6.55
N ALA A 134 6.91 9.62 5.82
CA ALA A 134 7.67 8.50 6.37
C ALA A 134 8.53 8.92 7.58
N VAL A 135 9.13 10.13 7.54
CA VAL A 135 9.88 10.69 8.69
C VAL A 135 8.95 10.89 9.89
N GLU A 136 7.78 11.50 9.68
CA GLU A 136 6.79 11.71 10.74
C GLU A 136 6.28 10.40 11.34
N ASP A 137 5.94 9.43 10.50
CA ASP A 137 5.46 8.11 10.92
C ASP A 137 6.50 7.39 11.77
N ARG A 138 7.78 7.48 11.40
CA ARG A 138 8.88 6.88 12.17
C ARG A 138 9.05 7.57 13.52
N VAL A 139 8.97 8.90 13.57
CA VAL A 139 9.01 9.64 14.85
C VAL A 139 7.86 9.22 15.76
N GLN A 140 6.64 9.12 15.23
CA GLN A 140 5.48 8.65 16.00
C GLN A 140 5.69 7.22 16.52
N ALA A 141 6.18 6.31 15.68
CA ALA A 141 6.40 4.92 16.06
C ALA A 141 7.45 4.79 17.20
N LEU A 142 8.58 5.50 17.08
CA LEU A 142 9.66 5.46 18.07
C LEU A 142 9.25 6.09 19.42
N THR A 143 8.24 6.97 19.41
CA THR A 143 7.79 7.71 20.60
C THR A 143 6.45 7.23 21.16
N GLY A 144 5.89 6.15 20.60
CA GLY A 144 4.64 5.56 21.10
C GLY A 144 3.39 6.39 20.81
N TYR A 145 3.37 7.14 19.70
CA TYR A 145 2.23 7.93 19.23
C TYR A 145 1.70 8.92 20.29
N PRO A 146 2.52 9.91 20.70
CA PRO A 146 2.13 10.88 21.71
C PRO A 146 0.86 11.62 21.28
N LYS A 147 -0.03 11.91 22.22
CA LYS A 147 -1.38 12.42 21.94
C LYS A 147 -1.58 13.82 22.47
N ASN A 148 -2.46 14.57 21.82
CA ASN A 148 -2.92 15.87 22.30
C ASN A 148 -4.03 15.72 23.37
N ASN A 149 -4.48 16.86 23.91
CA ASN A 149 -5.54 16.93 24.92
C ASN A 149 -6.90 16.35 24.47
N LYS A 150 -7.09 16.13 23.16
CA LYS A 150 -8.28 15.50 22.58
C LYS A 150 -8.06 14.00 22.30
N ASN A 151 -7.00 13.40 22.84
CA ASN A 151 -6.63 11.99 22.66
C ASN A 151 -6.36 11.60 21.19
N ALA A 152 -6.04 12.57 20.33
CA ALA A 152 -5.61 12.32 18.96
C ALA A 152 -4.07 12.34 18.87
N PRO A 153 -3.43 11.49 18.04
CA PRO A 153 -2.00 11.52 17.83
C PRO A 153 -1.50 12.90 17.40
N LEU A 154 -0.37 13.34 17.95
CA LEU A 154 0.32 14.55 17.51
C LEU A 154 0.94 14.32 16.14
N SER A 155 0.92 15.36 15.30
CA SER A 155 1.49 15.37 13.96
C SER A 155 2.15 16.71 13.66
N GLY A 156 2.98 16.74 12.61
CA GLY A 156 3.65 17.95 12.14
C GLY A 156 4.47 18.66 13.22
N LYS A 157 4.42 20.00 13.22
CA LYS A 157 5.18 20.84 14.15
C LYS A 157 4.98 20.46 15.63
N PRO A 158 3.74 20.34 16.17
CA PRO A 158 3.53 19.96 17.56
C PRO A 158 4.23 18.66 17.99
N LEU A 159 4.24 17.65 17.11
CA LEU A 159 4.94 16.39 17.38
C LEU A 159 6.45 16.64 17.47
N MET A 160 7.03 17.28 16.45
CA MET A 160 8.49 17.47 16.38
C MET A 160 9.02 18.34 17.53
N SER A 161 8.29 19.39 17.91
CA SER A 161 8.68 20.24 19.05
C SER A 161 8.62 19.51 20.39
N LEU A 162 7.68 18.56 20.55
CA LEU A 162 7.58 17.77 21.77
C LEU A 162 8.71 16.75 21.84
N VAL A 163 8.92 15.99 20.77
CA VAL A 163 9.85 14.86 20.75
C VAL A 163 11.31 15.31 20.88
N PHE A 164 11.67 16.44 20.25
CA PHE A 164 13.05 16.93 20.21
C PHE A 164 13.24 18.18 21.09
N SER A 165 12.37 18.42 22.07
CA SER A 165 12.52 19.53 23.01
C SER A 165 13.89 19.47 23.71
N PRO A 166 14.69 20.56 23.71
CA PRO A 166 15.99 20.57 24.39
C PRO A 166 15.89 20.35 25.91
N GLN A 167 14.73 20.62 26.50
CA GLN A 167 14.50 20.47 27.94
C GLN A 167 14.30 19.01 28.35
N ALA A 168 13.64 18.22 27.51
CA ALA A 168 13.30 16.82 27.78
C ALA A 168 13.11 16.05 26.47
N PRO A 169 14.18 15.79 25.71
CA PRO A 169 14.07 15.10 24.44
C PRO A 169 13.64 13.65 24.66
N MET A 170 12.65 13.18 23.90
CA MET A 170 12.20 11.78 23.94
C MET A 170 13.12 10.86 23.14
N LEU A 171 13.87 11.40 22.17
CA LEU A 171 14.79 10.67 21.31
C LEU A 171 16.17 11.34 21.33
N ASP A 172 17.23 10.57 21.60
CA ASP A 172 18.61 11.04 21.51
C ASP A 172 19.15 10.83 20.09
N ILE A 173 19.19 11.90 19.29
CA ILE A 173 19.63 11.91 17.89
C ILE A 173 21.08 12.41 17.69
N THR A 174 21.76 12.74 18.78
CA THR A 174 23.05 13.45 18.76
C THR A 174 24.19 12.60 18.20
N SER A 175 25.26 13.23 17.75
CA SER A 175 26.49 12.55 17.30
C SER A 175 27.23 11.88 18.47
N ASP A 176 27.91 10.75 18.23
CA ASP A 176 28.55 9.97 19.30
C ASP A 176 29.80 10.63 19.90
N ASN A 177 30.53 11.43 19.10
CA ASN A 177 31.88 11.92 19.43
C ASN A 177 31.94 13.42 19.77
N VAL A 178 30.83 14.01 20.21
CA VAL A 178 30.75 15.44 20.56
C VAL A 178 30.52 15.64 22.06
N GLY A 179 30.99 16.77 22.59
CA GLY A 179 30.81 17.13 24.00
C GLY A 179 29.36 17.52 24.32
N GLU A 180 29.02 17.58 25.60
CA GLU A 180 27.64 17.84 26.08
C GLU A 180 27.07 19.18 25.58
N VAL A 181 27.91 20.22 25.45
CA VAL A 181 27.47 21.51 24.88
C VAL A 181 27.06 21.36 23.42
N GLN A 182 27.88 20.68 22.60
CA GLN A 182 27.58 20.46 21.19
C GLN A 182 26.37 19.53 21.01
N LYS A 183 26.16 18.56 21.92
CA LYS A 183 24.95 17.73 21.91
C LYS A 183 23.69 18.56 22.12
N ALA A 184 23.72 19.50 23.06
CA ALA A 184 22.59 20.40 23.30
C ALA A 184 22.27 21.25 22.05
N ASP A 185 23.30 21.81 21.41
CA ASP A 185 23.17 22.56 20.15
C ASP A 185 22.62 21.68 19.01
N GLU A 186 23.08 20.42 18.91
CA GLU A 186 22.57 19.47 17.91
C GLU A 186 21.09 19.13 18.15
N VAL A 187 20.67 18.86 19.39
CA VAL A 187 19.26 18.57 19.71
C VAL A 187 18.37 19.74 19.26
N GLU A 188 18.76 20.96 19.61
CA GLU A 188 18.01 22.16 19.23
C GLU A 188 18.00 22.36 17.70
N GLY A 189 19.16 22.23 17.05
CA GLY A 189 19.29 22.37 15.60
C GLY A 189 18.44 21.36 14.83
N TYR A 190 18.49 20.09 15.21
CA TYR A 190 17.66 19.06 14.60
C TYR A 190 16.18 19.26 14.91
N MET A 191 15.79 19.70 16.11
CA MET A 191 14.40 20.06 16.40
C MET A 191 13.87 21.07 15.37
N TYR A 192 14.65 22.13 15.08
CA TYR A 192 14.29 23.10 14.05
C TYR A 192 14.24 22.50 12.64
N LEU A 193 15.14 21.60 12.28
CA LEU A 193 15.11 20.91 10.99
C LEU A 193 13.86 20.03 10.86
N PHE A 194 13.53 19.20 11.86
CA PHE A 194 12.31 18.38 11.85
C PHE A 194 11.05 19.24 11.77
N MET A 195 10.98 20.32 12.56
CA MET A 195 9.86 21.28 12.51
C MET A 195 9.77 22.02 11.18
N GLY A 196 10.91 22.35 10.58
CA GLY A 196 11.04 23.01 9.29
C GLY A 196 10.58 22.11 8.15
N VAL A 197 11.05 20.86 8.12
CA VAL A 197 10.60 19.86 7.13
C VAL A 197 9.10 19.62 7.22
N ALA A 198 8.56 19.47 8.44
CA ALA A 198 7.13 19.29 8.64
C ALA A 198 6.30 20.48 8.11
N GLN A 199 6.74 21.72 8.36
CA GLN A 199 5.96 22.91 8.00
C GLN A 199 6.21 23.42 6.58
N ALA A 200 7.46 23.43 6.12
CA ALA A 200 7.83 24.03 4.84
C ALA A 200 7.80 23.02 3.69
N LEU A 201 8.12 21.75 3.95
CA LEU A 201 8.17 20.73 2.91
C LEU A 201 6.87 19.91 2.83
N ARG A 202 6.44 19.33 3.96
CA ARG A 202 5.26 18.46 4.01
C ARG A 202 3.95 19.24 3.87
N ASN A 203 3.68 20.18 4.76
CA ASN A 203 2.35 20.82 4.83
C ASN A 203 1.85 21.40 3.49
N PRO A 204 2.64 22.17 2.71
CA PRO A 204 2.17 22.71 1.44
C PRO A 204 1.91 21.62 0.40
N ARG A 205 2.66 20.51 0.43
CA ARG A 205 2.49 19.40 -0.52
C ARG A 205 1.36 18.45 -0.13
N SER A 206 1.03 18.35 1.16
CA SER A 206 -0.07 17.51 1.65
C SER A 206 -1.42 18.24 1.66
N HIS A 207 -1.44 19.57 1.81
CA HIS A 207 -2.68 20.34 2.00
C HIS A 207 -2.80 21.57 1.10
N GLY A 208 -1.76 21.92 0.36
CA GLY A 208 -1.71 23.07 -0.53
C GLY A 208 -1.86 22.71 -2.01
N PRO A 209 -1.69 23.69 -2.90
CA PRO A 209 -1.69 23.47 -4.35
C PRO A 209 -0.44 22.69 -4.80
N ARG A 210 -0.48 22.13 -6.02
CA ARG A 210 0.71 21.51 -6.64
C ARG A 210 1.78 22.58 -6.88
N LEU A 211 2.94 22.40 -6.28
CA LEU A 211 4.05 23.37 -6.33
C LEU A 211 4.90 23.23 -7.60
N ARG A 212 4.76 22.11 -8.32
CA ARG A 212 5.55 21.79 -9.53
C ARG A 212 7.04 21.81 -9.23
N THR A 213 7.43 21.23 -8.09
CA THR A 213 8.84 21.14 -7.68
C THR A 213 9.69 20.49 -8.77
N SER A 214 10.84 21.11 -9.02
CA SER A 214 11.81 20.62 -10.01
C SER A 214 12.52 19.37 -9.52
N GLU A 215 13.07 18.57 -10.44
CA GLU A 215 13.80 17.35 -10.07
C GLU A 215 15.00 17.61 -9.13
N PRO A 216 15.90 18.60 -9.40
CA PRO A 216 17.01 18.86 -8.49
C PRO A 216 16.56 19.27 -7.09
N GLU A 217 15.58 20.17 -7.01
CA GLU A 217 15.01 20.65 -5.75
C GLU A 217 14.35 19.50 -4.97
N ALA A 218 13.63 18.60 -5.66
CA ALA A 218 13.05 17.42 -5.03
C ALA A 218 14.13 16.50 -4.47
N MET A 219 15.22 16.29 -5.20
CA MET A 219 16.33 15.46 -4.73
C MET A 219 17.02 16.05 -3.49
N GLU A 220 17.17 17.37 -3.40
CA GLU A 220 17.67 18.06 -2.20
C GLU A 220 16.73 17.87 -1.00
N MET A 221 15.42 17.96 -1.22
CA MET A 221 14.41 17.73 -0.18
C MET A 221 14.40 16.26 0.28
N LEU A 222 14.52 15.31 -0.64
CA LEU A 222 14.63 13.88 -0.34
C LEU A 222 15.93 13.56 0.40
N ALA A 223 17.05 14.19 0.03
CA ALA A 223 18.32 14.07 0.74
C ALA A 223 18.22 14.63 2.16
N THR A 224 17.50 15.74 2.35
CA THR A 224 17.21 16.32 3.67
C THR A 224 16.38 15.37 4.53
N ALA A 225 15.29 14.79 3.99
CA ALA A 225 14.51 13.78 4.71
C ALA A 225 15.35 12.52 5.05
N SER A 226 16.24 12.13 4.15
CA SER A 226 17.19 11.02 4.36
C SER A 226 18.19 11.32 5.49
N LEU A 227 18.70 12.55 5.59
CA LEU A 227 19.55 12.98 6.70
C LEU A 227 18.81 12.83 8.05
N LEU A 228 17.55 13.26 8.12
CA LEU A 228 16.73 13.13 9.32
C LEU A 228 16.48 11.67 9.70
N MET A 229 16.23 10.79 8.73
CA MET A 229 16.10 9.36 9.00
C MET A 229 17.36 8.75 9.61
N ARG A 230 18.55 9.17 9.14
CA ARG A 230 19.83 8.70 9.72
C ARG A 230 20.04 9.20 11.16
N ALA A 231 19.50 10.37 11.50
CA ALA A 231 19.46 10.83 12.89
C ALA A 231 18.53 9.94 13.75
N LEU A 232 17.39 9.52 13.18
CA LEU A 232 16.49 8.57 13.84
C LEU A 232 17.10 7.17 14.00
N ASP A 233 17.94 6.70 13.07
CA ASP A 233 18.70 5.44 13.23
C ASP A 233 19.54 5.47 14.51
N ARG A 234 20.23 6.60 14.76
CA ARG A 234 21.02 6.77 15.99
C ARG A 234 20.13 6.72 17.23
N ALA A 235 19.01 7.44 17.23
CA ALA A 235 18.08 7.42 18.36
C ALA A 235 17.51 6.03 18.63
N GLU A 236 17.08 5.32 17.58
CA GLU A 236 16.54 3.97 17.71
C GLU A 236 17.57 2.99 18.29
N SER A 237 18.84 3.09 17.88
CA SER A 237 19.92 2.24 18.43
C SER A 237 20.14 2.43 19.94
N ARG A 238 19.74 3.58 20.49
CA ARG A 238 19.89 3.96 21.90
C ARG A 238 18.65 3.66 22.74
N LEU A 239 17.51 3.35 22.10
CA LEU A 239 16.31 2.96 22.83
C LEU A 239 16.51 1.60 23.51
N PRO A 240 15.97 1.42 24.73
CA PRO A 240 16.05 0.14 25.43
C PRO A 240 15.27 -0.92 24.64
N GLN A 241 16.00 -1.85 24.02
CA GLN A 241 15.40 -2.94 23.26
C GLN A 241 14.55 -3.83 24.18
N PRO A 242 13.34 -4.25 23.76
CA PRO A 242 12.56 -5.19 24.55
C PRO A 242 13.37 -6.48 24.73
N ARG A 243 13.75 -6.78 25.97
CA ARG A 243 14.44 -8.03 26.32
C ARG A 243 13.59 -9.19 25.82
N HIS A 244 14.09 -9.91 24.82
CA HIS A 244 13.47 -11.15 24.37
C HIS A 244 13.55 -12.12 25.55
N LYS A 245 12.44 -12.32 26.28
CA LYS A 245 12.36 -13.39 27.28
C LYS A 245 12.56 -14.70 26.51
N PRO A 246 13.58 -15.53 26.81
CA PRO A 246 13.65 -16.84 26.20
C PRO A 246 12.36 -17.59 26.53
N PRO A 247 11.83 -18.40 25.60
CA PRO A 247 10.61 -19.16 25.85
C PRO A 247 10.81 -19.98 27.12
N MET A 248 9.94 -19.75 28.12
CA MET A 248 9.88 -20.60 29.31
C MET A 248 9.61 -22.02 28.83
N GLN A 249 10.65 -22.84 28.80
CA GLN A 249 10.53 -24.28 28.63
C GLN A 249 9.63 -24.76 29.77
N GLN A 250 8.38 -25.09 29.45
CA GLN A 250 7.50 -25.72 30.41
C GLN A 250 8.08 -27.09 30.74
N LEU A 251 8.70 -27.20 31.92
CA LEU A 251 9.05 -28.50 32.49
C LEU A 251 7.77 -29.34 32.56
N PRO A 252 7.80 -30.60 32.07
CA PRO A 252 6.62 -31.44 32.03
C PRO A 252 6.03 -31.61 33.44
N ARG A 253 4.74 -31.29 33.56
CA ARG A 253 3.98 -31.53 34.79
C ARG A 253 3.80 -33.03 34.98
N GLY A 254 4.51 -33.56 35.97
CA GLY A 254 4.07 -34.70 36.77
C GLY A 254 4.52 -36.08 36.31
N ILE A 255 5.46 -36.65 37.06
CA ILE A 255 5.35 -38.05 37.50
C ILE A 255 5.64 -38.08 39.00
N GLY A 256 4.64 -38.54 39.76
CA GLY A 256 4.88 -39.39 40.92
C GLY A 256 5.29 -38.72 42.22
N SER A 257 4.30 -38.50 43.07
CA SER A 257 4.39 -38.57 44.52
C SER A 257 5.27 -39.73 45.02
N ALA A 258 6.21 -39.46 45.90
CA ALA A 258 6.69 -40.44 46.88
C ALA A 258 6.99 -39.76 48.23
N SER A 259 6.20 -40.13 49.22
CA SER A 259 6.33 -39.83 50.63
C SER A 259 7.58 -40.49 51.22
N ALA A 260 8.36 -39.77 52.04
CA ALA A 260 9.19 -40.36 53.09
C ALA A 260 9.53 -39.34 54.21
N ARG A 261 8.66 -39.34 55.22
CA ARG A 261 8.94 -39.47 56.67
C ARG A 261 10.06 -38.59 57.31
N ALA A 262 9.59 -37.78 58.24
CA ALA A 262 10.37 -36.99 59.20
C ALA A 262 11.33 -37.83 60.08
N ALA A 263 12.53 -37.29 60.30
CA ALA A 263 13.43 -37.69 61.37
C ALA A 263 13.68 -36.49 62.31
N ARG A 264 13.28 -36.65 63.58
CA ARG A 264 13.56 -35.76 64.71
C ARG A 264 15.07 -35.67 64.99
N PRO A 265 15.59 -34.53 65.48
CA PRO A 265 16.89 -34.53 66.15
C PRO A 265 16.73 -34.96 67.61
N LYS A 266 17.64 -35.83 68.08
CA LYS A 266 17.88 -36.07 69.51
C LYS A 266 19.04 -35.17 69.96
N ARG A 267 18.79 -34.46 71.06
CA ARG A 267 19.68 -33.91 72.10
C ARG A 267 21.09 -33.49 71.71
#